data_AF-A0A478FPM4-F1
#
_entry.id   AF-A0A478FPM4-F1
#
_cell.length_a   1.000
_cell.length_b   1.000
_cell.length_c   1.000
_cell.angle_alpha   90.00
_cell.angle_beta   90.00
_cell.angle_gamma   90.00
#
_symmetry.space_group_name_H-M   'P 1'
#
loop_
_entity.id
_entity.type
_entity.pdbx_description
1 polymer ?
#
loop_
_entity_poly.entity_id
_entity_poly.type
_entity_poly.pdbx_seq_one_letter_code
_entity_poly.pdbx_strand_id
1 'polypeptide(L)'
;MNLSFAPKAVGAVSSVAALVCGSTFLYYESLPKDWKAALSREGIVLLSSDSENAYKAIYLENKDFLNVDLGIDNSKNETEAIKEIQKWCDAELNQEYKPEIVLDREKVIKYCADITPKTLIGVLQKRGISSSGFIGGDGEDYKVMFAVYKYNQTFLDAINKAKKDSESNYSETTEASSGYERLKTWCENSLKKPTSEIEGETLYNQVEWWCRPLGYKTVLEKINKDHPTWKSEATTQVGQGTNWEKIKEFWKATPEVYKAVGNNEEAVNSSTLSGDKFRGWCEDTLKKKIYDPKVYKRDYLVAKVVCVEQKVQNNLTTKSLQESLKSSSES
;
A
#
# COMPACT_ATOMS: atom_id res chain seq x y z
N MET A 1 25.28 35.06 10.72
CA MET A 1 26.09 34.76 11.93
C MET A 1 26.70 33.39 11.72
N ASN A 2 27.93 33.36 11.21
CA ASN A 2 28.72 32.15 11.01
C ASN A 2 29.87 32.21 12.01
N LEU A 3 29.93 31.28 12.95
CA LEU A 3 31.04 31.13 13.87
C LEU A 3 31.87 29.93 13.43
N SER A 4 32.94 30.21 12.69
CA SER A 4 34.08 29.29 12.55
C SER A 4 34.95 29.41 13.80
N PHE A 5 35.31 28.30 14.42
CA PHE A 5 36.41 28.26 15.38
C PHE A 5 37.43 27.21 14.94
N ALA A 6 38.59 27.71 14.53
CA ALA A 6 39.82 26.95 14.39
C ALA A 6 40.47 26.75 15.78
N PRO A 7 41.34 25.73 15.96
CA PRO A 7 41.74 25.21 17.26
C PRO A 7 42.90 25.99 17.87
N LYS A 8 42.96 26.05 19.21
CA LYS A 8 44.16 26.45 19.94
C LYS A 8 44.87 25.20 20.47
N ALA A 9 46.01 24.90 19.85
CA ALA A 9 47.05 24.07 20.46
C ALA A 9 47.81 24.93 21.48
N VAL A 10 47.95 24.45 22.71
CA VAL A 10 48.94 24.92 23.67
C VAL A 10 49.66 23.67 24.17
N GLY A 11 50.95 23.60 23.88
CA GLY A 11 51.82 22.52 24.32
C GLY A 11 52.26 22.70 25.77
N ALA A 12 52.57 21.58 26.40
CA ALA A 12 53.68 21.46 27.34
C ALA A 12 54.05 19.98 27.46
N VAL A 13 55.25 19.63 26.99
CA VAL A 13 55.93 18.38 27.26
C VAL A 13 56.93 18.65 28.37
N SER A 14 56.83 17.94 29.50
CA SER A 14 58.00 17.41 30.25
C SER A 14 57.59 16.85 31.61
N SER A 15 57.58 15.52 31.74
CA SER A 15 58.33 14.78 32.77
C SER A 15 57.96 13.31 32.70
N VAL A 16 58.90 12.48 32.23
CA VAL A 16 58.86 11.03 32.30
C VAL A 16 59.24 10.62 33.72
N ALA A 17 58.31 10.01 34.45
CA ALA A 17 58.61 9.16 35.60
C ALA A 17 57.61 7.99 35.60
N ALA A 18 58.15 6.83 35.21
CA ALA A 18 57.67 5.46 35.39
C ALA A 18 56.25 5.23 35.95
N LEU A 19 55.34 4.80 35.06
CA LEU A 19 54.47 3.64 35.30
C LEU A 19 54.56 2.72 34.07
N VAL A 20 55.56 1.84 34.10
CA VAL A 20 55.56 0.59 33.34
C VAL A 20 54.72 -0.41 34.15
N CYS A 21 53.91 -1.21 33.45
CA CYS A 21 52.92 -2.19 33.94
C CYS A 21 51.50 -1.64 34.18
N GLY A 22 50.69 -1.60 33.12
CA GLY A 22 49.23 -1.42 33.23
C GLY A 22 48.46 -1.18 31.93
N SER A 23 49.14 -0.90 30.81
CA SER A 23 48.48 -0.46 29.57
C SER A 23 47.95 -1.59 28.67
N THR A 24 48.22 -2.86 28.95
CA THR A 24 47.50 -3.97 28.31
C THR A 24 46.16 -4.25 29.00
N PHE A 25 46.02 -4.00 30.30
CA PHE A 25 44.79 -4.32 31.04
C PHE A 25 43.62 -3.39 30.67
N LEU A 26 43.89 -2.10 30.43
CA LEU A 26 42.88 -1.15 29.95
C LEU A 26 42.53 -1.34 28.47
N TYR A 27 43.42 -1.91 27.65
CA TYR A 27 43.12 -2.24 26.26
C TYR A 27 42.30 -3.54 26.14
N TYR A 28 42.56 -4.53 26.99
CA TYR A 28 41.79 -5.79 27.04
C TYR A 28 40.36 -5.59 27.56
N GLU A 29 40.13 -4.68 28.53
CA GLU A 29 38.76 -4.30 28.92
C GLU A 29 38.03 -3.47 27.85
N SER A 30 38.79 -2.85 26.94
CA SER A 30 38.24 -2.15 25.78
C SER A 30 37.98 -3.07 24.59
N LEU A 31 38.30 -4.36 24.65
CA LEU A 31 37.91 -5.30 23.59
C LEU A 31 36.46 -5.75 23.82
N PRO A 32 35.61 -5.70 22.78
CA PRO A 32 34.24 -6.17 22.92
C PRO A 32 34.27 -7.68 23.21
N LYS A 33 33.47 -8.11 24.19
CA LYS A 33 33.39 -9.52 24.59
C LYS A 33 32.65 -10.37 23.57
N ASP A 34 31.64 -9.80 22.94
CA ASP A 34 30.78 -10.45 21.96
C ASP A 34 30.58 -9.59 20.71
N TRP A 35 30.05 -10.21 19.65
CA TRP A 35 29.74 -9.52 18.40
C TRP A 35 28.75 -8.37 18.61
N LYS A 36 27.79 -8.53 19.53
CA LYS A 36 26.84 -7.47 19.87
C LYS A 36 27.53 -6.19 20.34
N ALA A 37 28.47 -6.29 21.29
CA ALA A 37 29.23 -5.17 21.80
C ALA A 37 30.19 -4.59 20.77
N ALA A 38 30.77 -5.44 19.92
CA ALA A 38 31.66 -5.01 18.84
C ALA A 38 30.93 -4.14 17.83
N LEU A 39 29.84 -4.65 17.27
CA LEU A 39 29.03 -3.95 16.26
C LEU A 39 28.36 -2.70 16.82
N SER A 40 27.88 -2.74 18.07
CA SER A 40 27.29 -1.56 18.73
C SER A 40 28.30 -0.42 18.89
N ARG A 41 29.58 -0.71 19.18
CA ARG A 41 30.64 0.30 19.27
C ARG A 41 31.00 0.91 17.91
N GLU A 42 30.80 0.17 16.84
CA GLU A 42 30.93 0.66 15.47
C GLU A 42 29.71 1.50 15.01
N GLY A 43 28.69 1.64 15.86
CA GLY A 43 27.46 2.35 15.54
C GLY A 43 26.48 1.56 14.67
N ILE A 44 26.68 0.24 14.55
CA ILE A 44 25.77 -0.64 13.82
C ILE A 44 24.57 -0.94 14.72
N VAL A 45 23.39 -0.54 14.26
CA VAL A 45 22.12 -0.86 14.92
C VAL A 45 21.78 -2.32 14.63
N LEU A 46 21.54 -3.10 15.68
CA LEU A 46 21.18 -4.51 15.57
C LEU A 46 19.67 -4.70 15.69
N LEU A 47 19.14 -5.69 14.98
CA LEU A 47 17.74 -6.05 15.08
C LEU A 47 17.44 -6.66 16.44
N SER A 48 16.35 -6.22 17.05
CA SER A 48 15.77 -6.89 18.20
C SER A 48 15.04 -8.15 17.74
N SER A 49 14.99 -9.18 18.59
CA SER A 49 14.35 -10.46 18.27
C SER A 49 12.83 -10.36 18.01
N ASP A 50 12.18 -9.27 18.43
CA ASP A 50 10.78 -8.94 18.15
C ASP A 50 10.57 -8.13 16.86
N SER A 51 11.64 -7.77 16.12
CA SER A 51 11.57 -7.03 14.85
C SER A 51 11.10 -7.90 13.67
N GLU A 52 9.92 -8.51 13.77
CA GLU A 52 9.39 -9.50 12.81
C GLU A 52 9.40 -8.98 11.36
N ASN A 53 8.99 -7.74 11.14
CA ASN A 53 8.93 -7.14 9.80
C ASN A 53 10.32 -6.93 9.17
N ALA A 54 11.33 -6.61 9.98
CA ALA A 54 12.70 -6.47 9.50
C ALA A 54 13.28 -7.83 9.11
N TYR A 55 13.04 -8.87 9.90
CA TYR A 55 13.45 -10.23 9.54
C TYR A 55 12.70 -10.77 8.32
N LYS A 56 11.42 -10.43 8.14
CA LYS A 56 10.68 -10.71 6.89
C LYS A 56 11.34 -10.06 5.68
N ALA A 57 11.76 -8.80 5.80
CA ALA A 57 12.48 -8.12 4.72
C ALA A 57 13.82 -8.80 4.41
N ILE A 58 14.59 -9.18 5.43
CA ILE A 58 15.86 -9.90 5.28
C ILE A 58 15.65 -11.25 4.60
N TYR A 59 14.66 -12.02 5.04
CA TYR A 59 14.28 -13.28 4.40
C TYR A 59 13.97 -13.05 2.92
N LEU A 60 13.14 -12.07 2.59
CA LEU A 60 12.72 -11.79 1.21
C LEU A 60 13.91 -11.46 0.29
N GLU A 61 14.88 -10.68 0.77
CA GLU A 61 16.03 -10.26 -0.04
C GLU A 61 17.11 -11.34 -0.19
N ASN A 62 17.16 -12.28 0.75
CA ASN A 62 18.25 -13.23 0.84
C ASN A 62 17.82 -14.68 0.73
N LYS A 63 16.53 -14.96 0.47
CA LYS A 63 15.96 -16.32 0.43
C LYS A 63 16.78 -17.31 -0.41
N ASP A 64 17.36 -16.86 -1.53
CA ASP A 64 18.11 -17.73 -2.44
C ASP A 64 19.50 -18.09 -1.89
N PHE A 65 20.01 -17.31 -0.93
CA PHE A 65 21.32 -17.45 -0.31
C PHE A 65 21.27 -18.02 1.12
N LEU A 66 20.10 -18.18 1.73
CA LEU A 66 19.97 -18.63 3.13
C LEU A 66 20.63 -19.99 3.39
N ASN A 67 20.45 -20.95 2.49
CA ASN A 67 21.11 -22.25 2.62
C ASN A 67 22.65 -22.14 2.56
N VAL A 68 23.17 -21.32 1.65
CA VAL A 68 24.62 -21.16 1.48
C VAL A 68 25.25 -20.39 2.63
N ASP A 69 24.58 -19.33 3.09
CA ASP A 69 25.14 -18.42 4.08
C ASP A 69 24.94 -18.91 5.51
N LEU A 70 23.77 -19.50 5.81
CA LEU A 70 23.30 -19.86 7.15
C LEU A 70 22.98 -21.35 7.33
N GLY A 71 22.98 -22.16 6.25
CA GLY A 71 22.54 -23.56 6.31
C GLY A 71 21.03 -23.74 6.51
N ILE A 72 20.24 -22.67 6.30
CA ILE A 72 18.78 -22.71 6.45
C ILE A 72 18.17 -23.19 5.13
N ASP A 73 17.38 -24.26 5.19
CA ASP A 73 16.74 -24.84 4.02
C ASP A 73 15.71 -23.88 3.39
N ASN A 74 15.92 -23.56 2.11
CA ASN A 74 15.06 -22.69 1.31
C ASN A 74 13.68 -23.29 1.01
N SER A 75 13.46 -24.59 1.31
CA SER A 75 12.17 -25.28 1.13
C SER A 75 11.19 -25.05 2.30
N LYS A 76 11.66 -24.50 3.42
CA LYS A 76 10.83 -24.19 4.59
C LYS A 76 9.85 -23.07 4.30
N ASN A 77 8.72 -23.07 5.02
CA ASN A 77 7.80 -21.94 4.97
C ASN A 77 8.46 -20.67 5.55
N GLU A 78 8.01 -19.51 5.08
CA GLU A 78 8.57 -18.20 5.45
C GLU A 78 8.69 -18.01 6.97
N THR A 79 7.64 -18.36 7.72
CA THR A 79 7.60 -18.21 9.18
C THR A 79 8.67 -19.03 9.90
N GLU A 80 8.91 -20.26 9.46
CA GLU A 80 9.95 -21.12 10.02
C GLU A 80 11.35 -20.60 9.70
N ALA A 81 11.59 -20.20 8.44
CA ALA A 81 12.87 -19.64 8.03
C ALA A 81 13.21 -18.36 8.81
N ILE A 82 12.23 -17.48 9.03
CA ILE A 82 12.42 -16.26 9.84
C ILE A 82 12.81 -16.60 11.28
N LYS A 83 12.15 -17.56 11.91
CA LYS A 83 12.49 -18.00 13.27
C LYS A 83 13.90 -18.58 13.35
N GLU A 84 14.36 -19.26 12.31
CA GLU A 84 15.72 -19.79 12.24
C GLU A 84 16.76 -18.67 12.05
N ILE A 85 16.46 -17.66 11.21
CA ILE A 85 17.31 -16.47 11.09
C ILE A 85 17.42 -15.76 12.45
N GLN A 86 16.30 -15.56 13.15
CA GLN A 86 16.28 -14.95 14.48
C GLN A 86 17.15 -15.72 15.47
N LYS A 87 16.98 -17.05 15.56
CA LYS A 87 17.77 -17.91 16.44
C LYS A 87 19.26 -17.89 16.07
N TRP A 88 19.57 -17.89 14.78
CA TRP A 88 20.95 -17.80 14.30
C TRP A 88 21.58 -16.47 14.72
N CYS A 89 20.86 -15.36 14.53
CA CYS A 89 21.32 -14.04 14.97
C CYS A 89 21.52 -13.96 16.48
N ASP A 90 20.58 -14.49 17.28
CA ASP A 90 20.72 -14.54 18.73
C ASP A 90 21.94 -15.38 19.16
N ALA A 91 22.22 -16.49 18.47
CA ALA A 91 23.39 -17.31 18.76
C ALA A 91 24.69 -16.57 18.40
N GLU A 92 24.81 -16.06 17.18
CA GLU A 92 26.02 -15.41 16.66
C GLU A 92 26.35 -14.09 17.37
N LEU A 93 25.34 -13.26 17.66
CA LEU A 93 25.56 -11.98 18.35
C LEU A 93 26.11 -12.15 19.77
N ASN A 94 25.86 -13.30 20.41
CA ASN A 94 26.35 -13.64 21.75
C ASN A 94 27.65 -14.47 21.73
N GLN A 95 28.18 -14.83 20.56
CA GLN A 95 29.48 -15.49 20.47
C GLN A 95 30.63 -14.52 20.78
N GLU A 96 31.73 -15.09 21.26
CA GLU A 96 32.96 -14.34 21.53
C GLU A 96 33.47 -13.64 20.27
N TYR A 97 33.72 -12.34 20.38
CA TYR A 97 34.20 -11.55 19.24
C TYR A 97 35.64 -11.92 18.88
N LYS A 98 35.86 -12.29 17.62
CA LYS A 98 37.18 -12.61 17.05
C LYS A 98 37.48 -11.68 15.87
N PRO A 99 38.35 -10.67 16.02
CA PRO A 99 38.58 -9.64 14.99
C PRO A 99 39.18 -10.19 13.68
N GLU A 100 39.74 -11.40 13.71
CA GLU A 100 40.41 -12.03 12.57
C GLU A 100 39.44 -12.67 11.56
N ILE A 101 38.16 -12.83 11.92
CA ILE A 101 37.18 -13.56 11.10
C ILE A 101 36.23 -12.60 10.37
N VAL A 102 36.70 -12.06 9.24
CA VAL A 102 35.98 -11.07 8.44
C VAL A 102 34.68 -11.63 7.81
N LEU A 103 34.68 -12.90 7.40
CA LEU A 103 33.51 -13.53 6.77
C LEU A 103 32.31 -13.65 7.72
N ASP A 104 32.56 -13.90 9.00
CA ASP A 104 31.50 -13.98 10.01
C ASP A 104 30.92 -12.60 10.28
N ARG A 105 31.77 -11.55 10.26
CA ARG A 105 31.32 -10.15 10.42
C ARG A 105 30.32 -9.75 9.33
N GLU A 106 30.65 -9.97 8.07
CA GLU A 106 29.78 -9.56 6.95
C GLU A 106 28.44 -10.28 6.99
N LYS A 107 28.43 -11.57 7.33
CA LYS A 107 27.20 -12.35 7.49
C LYS A 107 26.37 -11.85 8.66
N VAL A 108 26.97 -11.63 9.83
CA VAL A 108 26.25 -11.10 10.99
C VAL A 108 25.63 -9.74 10.70
N ILE A 109 26.36 -8.84 10.02
CA ILE A 109 25.79 -7.54 9.60
C ILE A 109 24.65 -7.75 8.60
N LYS A 110 24.83 -8.61 7.59
CA LYS A 110 23.84 -8.86 6.53
C LYS A 110 22.49 -9.35 7.08
N TYR A 111 22.51 -10.20 8.12
CA TYR A 111 21.31 -10.88 8.62
C TYR A 111 20.79 -10.37 9.96
N CYS A 112 21.62 -9.70 10.76
CA CYS A 112 21.27 -9.31 12.14
C CYS A 112 21.33 -7.80 12.38
N ALA A 113 21.87 -7.00 11.45
CA ALA A 113 21.84 -5.55 11.55
C ALA A 113 20.56 -4.97 10.94
N ASP A 114 20.14 -3.81 11.45
CA ASP A 114 19.01 -3.05 10.95
C ASP A 114 19.36 -2.31 9.65
N ILE A 115 19.63 -3.07 8.59
CA ILE A 115 20.00 -2.53 7.29
C ILE A 115 18.79 -2.02 6.52
N THR A 116 19.01 -1.05 5.63
CA THR A 116 18.01 -0.66 4.65
C THR A 116 17.95 -1.73 3.57
N PRO A 117 16.78 -2.31 3.28
CA PRO A 117 16.62 -3.28 2.22
C PRO A 117 17.10 -2.72 0.85
N LYS A 118 17.65 -3.59 0.01
CA LYS A 118 18.12 -3.27 -1.35
C LYS A 118 16.98 -3.00 -2.32
N THR A 119 15.79 -3.51 -2.07
CA THR A 119 14.64 -3.44 -2.98
C THR A 119 13.46 -2.69 -2.35
N LEU A 120 12.63 -2.08 -3.20
CA LEU A 120 11.41 -1.41 -2.74
C LEU A 120 10.50 -2.35 -1.94
N ILE A 121 10.28 -3.57 -2.43
CA ILE A 121 9.46 -4.56 -1.73
C ILE A 121 10.03 -4.94 -0.35
N GLY A 122 11.36 -5.03 -0.22
CA GLY A 122 12.01 -5.22 1.07
C GLY A 122 11.75 -4.07 2.04
N VAL A 123 11.84 -2.82 1.56
CA VAL A 123 11.54 -1.64 2.39
C VAL A 123 10.08 -1.63 2.84
N LEU A 124 9.15 -1.94 1.94
CA LEU A 124 7.73 -2.00 2.26
C LEU A 124 7.44 -3.12 3.28
N GLN A 125 8.06 -4.29 3.12
CA GLN A 125 7.99 -5.39 4.08
C GLN A 125 8.49 -4.97 5.47
N LYS A 126 9.61 -4.26 5.54
CA LYS A 126 10.16 -3.71 6.79
C LYS A 126 9.21 -2.72 7.46
N ARG A 127 8.44 -1.95 6.68
CA ARG A 127 7.36 -1.06 7.17
C ARG A 127 6.09 -1.79 7.59
N GLY A 128 6.05 -3.12 7.49
CA GLY A 128 4.89 -3.94 7.83
C GLY A 128 3.89 -4.13 6.70
N ILE A 129 4.21 -3.69 5.48
CA ILE A 129 3.39 -3.95 4.30
C ILE A 129 3.84 -5.28 3.71
N SER A 130 3.07 -6.34 4.01
CA SER A 130 3.36 -7.69 3.52
C SER A 130 3.45 -7.75 2.00
N SER A 131 4.38 -8.54 1.48
CA SER A 131 4.47 -8.90 0.05
C SER A 131 3.16 -9.50 -0.49
N SER A 132 2.43 -10.26 0.34
CA SER A 132 1.08 -10.78 0.06
C SER A 132 -0.02 -9.71 0.10
N GLY A 133 0.28 -8.53 0.64
CA GLY A 133 -0.61 -7.37 0.66
C GLY A 133 -0.60 -6.57 -0.65
N PHE A 134 0.29 -6.89 -1.58
CA PHE A 134 0.27 -6.39 -2.95
C PHE A 134 -0.55 -7.32 -3.84
N ILE A 135 -1.09 -6.77 -4.92
CA ILE A 135 -1.99 -7.51 -5.80
C ILE A 135 -1.23 -8.66 -6.48
N GLY A 136 -1.58 -9.89 -6.12
CA GLY A 136 -1.21 -11.12 -6.80
C GLY A 136 -2.48 -11.90 -7.17
N GLY A 137 -2.47 -12.61 -8.31
CA GLY A 137 -3.60 -13.46 -8.73
C GLY A 137 -4.25 -13.09 -10.06
N ASP A 138 -5.57 -13.37 -10.16
CA ASP A 138 -6.43 -13.42 -11.36
C ASP A 138 -6.64 -12.09 -12.11
N GLY A 139 -6.05 -11.00 -11.61
CA GLY A 139 -6.11 -9.68 -12.22
C GLY A 139 -7.40 -8.90 -11.93
N GLU A 140 -8.39 -9.44 -11.19
CA GLU A 140 -9.59 -8.69 -10.85
C GLU A 140 -9.28 -7.43 -10.05
N ASP A 141 -8.42 -7.54 -9.04
CA ASP A 141 -8.05 -6.39 -8.21
C ASP A 141 -7.36 -5.32 -9.06
N TYR A 142 -6.47 -5.71 -9.98
CA TYR A 142 -5.85 -4.76 -10.93
C TYR A 142 -6.88 -4.08 -11.83
N LYS A 143 -7.95 -4.77 -12.25
CA LYS A 143 -9.04 -4.17 -13.01
C LYS A 143 -9.78 -3.14 -12.17
N VAL A 144 -10.06 -3.44 -10.90
CA VAL A 144 -10.67 -2.47 -9.96
C VAL A 144 -9.75 -1.25 -9.80
N MET A 145 -8.47 -1.46 -9.52
CA MET A 145 -7.49 -0.37 -9.38
C MET A 145 -7.48 0.53 -10.61
N PHE A 146 -7.34 -0.06 -11.79
CA PHE A 146 -7.28 0.69 -13.03
C PHE A 146 -8.59 1.46 -13.27
N ALA A 147 -9.74 0.82 -13.06
CA ALA A 147 -11.04 1.48 -13.24
C ALA A 147 -11.23 2.71 -12.34
N VAL A 148 -10.69 2.66 -11.12
CA VAL A 148 -10.74 3.74 -10.13
C VAL A 148 -9.72 4.84 -10.48
N TYR A 149 -8.47 4.48 -10.73
CA TYR A 149 -7.37 5.44 -10.85
C TYR A 149 -7.14 5.98 -12.26
N LYS A 150 -7.73 5.41 -13.31
CA LYS A 150 -7.55 5.89 -14.70
C LYS A 150 -8.01 7.33 -14.96
N TYR A 151 -8.68 7.98 -14.01
CA TYR A 151 -9.05 9.40 -14.08
C TYR A 151 -8.01 10.33 -13.44
N ASN A 152 -6.97 9.77 -12.80
CA ASN A 152 -5.85 10.52 -12.25
C ASN A 152 -4.71 10.56 -13.28
N GLN A 153 -4.33 11.76 -13.72
CA GLN A 153 -3.31 11.91 -14.76
C GLN A 153 -1.92 11.43 -14.30
N THR A 154 -1.54 11.70 -13.05
CA THR A 154 -0.27 11.22 -12.47
C THR A 154 -0.18 9.70 -12.48
N PHE A 155 -1.30 9.01 -12.22
CA PHE A 155 -1.40 7.55 -12.35
C PHE A 155 -1.19 7.10 -13.79
N LEU A 156 -1.93 7.68 -14.75
CA LEU A 156 -1.79 7.35 -16.17
C LEU A 156 -0.36 7.57 -16.68
N ASP A 157 0.25 8.70 -16.33
CA ASP A 157 1.62 9.05 -16.71
C ASP A 157 2.62 8.04 -16.15
N ALA A 158 2.44 7.60 -14.89
CA ALA A 158 3.32 6.62 -14.27
C ALA A 158 3.24 5.26 -14.96
N ILE A 159 2.03 4.72 -15.18
CA ILE A 159 1.88 3.39 -15.78
C ILE A 159 2.22 3.39 -17.27
N ASN A 160 2.02 4.50 -17.98
CA ASN A 160 2.38 4.62 -19.39
C ASN A 160 3.90 4.62 -19.62
N LYS A 161 4.72 4.83 -18.59
CA LYS A 161 6.17 4.59 -18.66
C LYS A 161 6.52 3.11 -18.81
N ALA A 162 5.60 2.20 -18.46
CA ALA A 162 5.78 0.76 -18.63
C ALA A 162 5.23 0.23 -19.97
N LYS A 163 4.87 1.12 -20.91
CA LYS A 163 4.40 0.71 -22.24
C LYS A 163 5.51 0.07 -23.06
N LYS A 164 5.13 -0.80 -24.00
CA LYS A 164 6.03 -1.27 -25.05
C LYS A 164 6.09 -0.23 -26.18
N ASP A 165 7.17 -0.23 -26.96
CA ASP A 165 7.42 0.78 -28.00
C ASP A 165 6.30 0.89 -29.07
N SER A 166 5.56 -0.20 -29.30
CA SER A 166 4.44 -0.27 -30.26
C SER A 166 3.08 0.09 -29.67
N GLU A 167 2.97 0.34 -28.37
CA GLU A 167 1.68 0.55 -27.70
C GLU A 167 1.34 2.04 -27.54
N SER A 168 0.07 2.39 -27.73
CA SER A 168 -0.43 3.72 -27.41
C SER A 168 -0.50 3.95 -25.89
N ASN A 169 -0.43 5.23 -25.51
CA ASN A 169 -0.70 5.63 -24.13
C ASN A 169 -2.16 5.32 -23.78
N TYR A 170 -2.38 4.86 -22.55
CA TYR A 170 -3.72 4.73 -21.98
C TYR A 170 -4.26 6.08 -21.54
N SER A 171 -5.58 6.20 -21.55
CA SER A 171 -6.35 7.38 -21.18
C SER A 171 -7.52 6.99 -20.26
N GLU A 172 -8.29 7.97 -19.81
CA GLU A 172 -9.51 7.71 -19.02
C GLU A 172 -10.56 6.86 -19.76
N THR A 173 -10.52 6.83 -21.09
CA THR A 173 -11.42 6.04 -21.93
C THR A 173 -10.93 4.60 -22.11
N THR A 174 -9.73 4.26 -21.65
CA THR A 174 -9.23 2.88 -21.70
C THR A 174 -10.07 1.98 -20.79
N GLU A 175 -10.48 0.83 -21.33
CA GLU A 175 -11.26 -0.16 -20.58
C GLU A 175 -10.40 -0.88 -19.56
N ALA A 176 -10.96 -1.13 -18.37
CA ALA A 176 -10.22 -1.75 -17.27
C ALA A 176 -9.73 -3.17 -17.61
N SER A 177 -10.48 -3.90 -18.45
CA SER A 177 -10.10 -5.21 -18.98
C SER A 177 -8.83 -5.20 -19.83
N SER A 178 -8.42 -4.04 -20.37
CA SER A 178 -7.18 -3.89 -21.14
C SER A 178 -6.10 -3.15 -20.36
N GLY A 179 -6.50 -2.17 -19.54
CA GLY A 179 -5.56 -1.34 -18.78
C GLY A 179 -4.85 -2.05 -17.63
N TYR A 180 -5.47 -3.10 -17.06
CA TYR A 180 -4.96 -3.76 -15.86
C TYR A 180 -3.61 -4.44 -16.07
N GLU A 181 -3.31 -4.93 -17.28
CA GLU A 181 -2.05 -5.63 -17.56
C GLU A 181 -0.84 -4.69 -17.45
N ARG A 182 -0.96 -3.46 -17.98
CA ARG A 182 0.11 -2.47 -17.84
C ARG A 182 0.31 -2.03 -16.40
N LEU A 183 -0.78 -1.86 -15.65
CA LEU A 183 -0.69 -1.58 -14.22
C LEU A 183 0.04 -2.73 -13.49
N LYS A 184 -0.33 -3.98 -13.78
CA LYS A 184 0.33 -5.16 -13.20
C LYS A 184 1.82 -5.17 -13.50
N THR A 185 2.22 -4.99 -14.76
CA THR A 185 3.63 -4.91 -15.16
C THR A 185 4.35 -3.75 -14.47
N TRP A 186 3.72 -2.58 -14.38
CA TRP A 186 4.29 -1.43 -13.68
C TRP A 186 4.51 -1.72 -12.20
N CYS A 187 3.56 -2.36 -11.52
CA CYS A 187 3.66 -2.75 -10.11
C CYS A 187 4.78 -3.78 -9.88
N GLU A 188 4.82 -4.84 -10.68
CA GLU A 188 5.84 -5.90 -10.59
C GLU A 188 7.25 -5.36 -10.83
N ASN A 189 7.41 -4.44 -11.78
CA ASN A 189 8.69 -3.80 -12.05
C ASN A 189 9.08 -2.81 -10.95
N SER A 190 8.12 -2.00 -10.46
CA SER A 190 8.38 -1.00 -9.43
C SER A 190 8.80 -1.63 -8.10
N LEU A 191 8.13 -2.72 -7.69
CA LEU A 191 8.45 -3.45 -6.45
C LEU A 191 9.87 -4.04 -6.44
N LYS A 192 10.43 -4.37 -7.61
CA LYS A 192 11.77 -4.94 -7.77
C LYS A 192 12.87 -3.88 -7.92
N LYS A 193 12.52 -2.59 -7.98
CA LYS A 193 13.52 -1.53 -8.17
C LYS A 193 14.51 -1.48 -7.01
N PRO A 194 15.81 -1.30 -7.30
CA PRO A 194 16.82 -1.02 -6.29
C PRO A 194 16.51 0.26 -5.54
N THR A 195 16.68 0.29 -4.22
CA THR A 195 16.46 1.48 -3.39
C THR A 195 17.38 2.64 -3.77
N SER A 196 18.57 2.34 -4.32
CA SER A 196 19.50 3.35 -4.85
C SER A 196 18.96 4.13 -6.06
N GLU A 197 17.97 3.61 -6.77
CA GLU A 197 17.37 4.24 -7.96
C GLU A 197 16.08 5.01 -7.62
N ILE A 198 15.69 5.05 -6.35
CA ILE A 198 14.44 5.67 -5.91
C ILE A 198 14.72 7.09 -5.45
N GLU A 199 14.37 8.06 -6.28
CA GLU A 199 14.42 9.48 -5.92
C GLU A 199 13.15 9.89 -5.16
N GLY A 200 13.27 10.03 -3.84
CA GLY A 200 12.20 10.56 -2.97
C GLY A 200 11.09 9.58 -2.59
N GLU A 201 10.14 10.05 -1.76
CA GLU A 201 9.04 9.22 -1.24
C GLU A 201 7.93 8.93 -2.27
N THR A 202 7.98 9.57 -3.44
CA THR A 202 6.89 9.52 -4.42
C THR A 202 6.63 8.11 -4.93
N LEU A 203 7.67 7.33 -5.25
CA LEU A 203 7.47 5.97 -5.74
C LEU A 203 6.90 5.03 -4.68
N TYR A 204 7.29 5.22 -3.40
CA TYR A 204 6.73 4.44 -2.29
C TYR A 204 5.22 4.64 -2.20
N ASN A 205 4.77 5.90 -2.17
CA ASN A 205 3.36 6.24 -2.07
C ASN A 205 2.58 5.75 -3.29
N GLN A 206 3.16 5.87 -4.50
CA GLN A 206 2.55 5.39 -5.73
C GLN A 206 2.35 3.87 -5.73
N VAL A 207 3.37 3.11 -5.36
CA VAL A 207 3.27 1.64 -5.29
C VAL A 207 2.30 1.22 -4.19
N GLU A 208 2.33 1.89 -3.04
CA GLU A 208 1.37 1.61 -1.96
C GLU A 208 -0.08 1.87 -2.39
N TRP A 209 -0.35 2.98 -3.07
CA TRP A 209 -1.71 3.35 -3.48
C TRP A 209 -2.20 2.58 -4.69
N TRP A 210 -1.34 2.20 -5.63
CA TRP A 210 -1.74 1.65 -6.93
C TRP A 210 -1.53 0.15 -7.06
N CYS A 211 -0.72 -0.47 -6.19
CA CYS A 211 -0.41 -1.90 -6.24
C CYS A 211 -1.00 -2.69 -5.07
N ARG A 212 -1.78 -2.06 -4.18
CA ARG A 212 -2.50 -2.74 -3.09
C ARG A 212 -3.99 -2.87 -3.42
N PRO A 213 -4.63 -4.03 -3.15
CA PRO A 213 -6.05 -4.19 -3.39
C PRO A 213 -6.88 -3.17 -2.60
N LEU A 214 -7.92 -2.59 -3.22
CA LEU A 214 -8.84 -1.67 -2.51
C LEU A 214 -9.80 -2.41 -1.58
N GLY A 215 -9.83 -3.75 -1.57
CA GLY A 215 -10.71 -4.52 -0.69
C GLY A 215 -12.20 -4.42 -1.04
N TYR A 216 -12.52 -4.08 -2.29
CA TYR A 216 -13.87 -4.17 -2.85
C TYR A 216 -13.80 -4.53 -4.33
N LYS A 217 -14.83 -5.19 -4.83
CA LYS A 217 -14.96 -5.58 -6.24
C LYS A 217 -16.28 -5.14 -6.85
N THR A 218 -17.32 -4.99 -6.04
CA THR A 218 -18.67 -4.60 -6.45
C THR A 218 -19.04 -3.20 -5.99
N VAL A 219 -20.10 -2.64 -6.58
CA VAL A 219 -20.68 -1.36 -6.17
C VAL A 219 -21.08 -1.38 -4.70
N LEU A 220 -21.77 -2.44 -4.24
CA LEU A 220 -22.18 -2.58 -2.84
C LEU A 220 -20.99 -2.62 -1.87
N GLU A 221 -19.96 -3.42 -2.18
CA GLU A 221 -18.77 -3.50 -1.34
C GLU A 221 -18.05 -2.15 -1.23
N LYS A 222 -17.94 -1.41 -2.35
CA LYS A 222 -17.36 -0.07 -2.33
C LYS A 222 -18.18 0.88 -1.47
N ILE A 223 -19.51 0.89 -1.63
CA ILE A 223 -20.40 1.74 -0.83
C ILE A 223 -20.25 1.41 0.66
N ASN A 224 -20.26 0.13 1.03
CA ASN A 224 -20.10 -0.28 2.43
C ASN A 224 -18.73 0.10 3.00
N LYS A 225 -17.67 0.09 2.17
CA LYS A 225 -16.34 0.54 2.58
C LYS A 225 -16.32 2.05 2.83
N ASP A 226 -16.87 2.83 1.91
CA ASP A 226 -16.86 4.30 2.00
C ASP A 226 -17.87 4.82 3.05
N HIS A 227 -18.97 4.07 3.26
CA HIS A 227 -20.09 4.44 4.12
C HIS A 227 -20.59 3.21 4.92
N PRO A 228 -19.94 2.82 6.03
CA PRO A 228 -20.29 1.61 6.79
C PRO A 228 -21.70 1.58 7.38
N THR A 229 -22.33 2.75 7.55
CA THR A 229 -23.70 2.88 8.04
C THR A 229 -24.75 2.89 6.92
N TRP A 230 -24.32 2.77 5.66
CA TRP A 230 -25.21 2.76 4.50
C TRP A 230 -26.09 1.52 4.52
N LYS A 231 -27.36 1.70 4.19
CA LYS A 231 -28.36 0.63 4.11
C LYS A 231 -29.17 0.80 2.84
N SER A 232 -29.34 -0.29 2.10
CA SER A 232 -30.14 -0.28 0.87
C SER A 232 -31.62 -0.04 1.19
N GLU A 233 -32.31 0.64 0.30
CA GLU A 233 -33.75 0.80 0.36
C GLU A 233 -34.44 -0.57 0.22
N ALA A 234 -35.16 -0.99 1.26
CA ALA A 234 -35.81 -2.30 1.33
C ALA A 234 -37.31 -2.26 0.98
N THR A 235 -37.85 -1.10 0.60
CA THR A 235 -39.30 -0.99 0.34
C THR A 235 -39.74 -1.86 -0.83
N THR A 236 -40.64 -2.80 -0.54
CA THR A 236 -41.31 -3.66 -1.51
C THR A 236 -42.60 -3.06 -2.08
N GLN A 237 -43.09 -1.97 -1.47
CA GLN A 237 -44.38 -1.36 -1.79
C GLN A 237 -44.28 -0.35 -2.94
N VAL A 238 -44.85 -0.71 -4.08
CA VAL A 238 -44.98 0.10 -5.29
C VAL A 238 -46.44 0.52 -5.46
N GLY A 239 -46.78 1.78 -5.14
CA GLY A 239 -48.15 2.30 -5.24
C GLY A 239 -48.30 3.74 -4.72
N GLN A 240 -49.49 4.33 -4.90
CA GLN A 240 -49.79 5.65 -4.33
C GLN A 240 -49.69 5.63 -2.79
N GLY A 241 -49.00 6.63 -2.23
CA GLY A 241 -48.80 6.74 -0.78
C GLY A 241 -47.65 5.91 -0.21
N THR A 242 -46.90 5.17 -1.04
CA THR A 242 -45.74 4.38 -0.58
C THR A 242 -44.45 5.20 -0.53
N ASN A 243 -43.39 4.62 0.04
CA ASN A 243 -42.06 5.25 0.06
C ASN A 243 -41.54 5.56 -1.34
N TRP A 244 -41.97 4.81 -2.36
CA TRP A 244 -41.60 5.07 -3.75
C TRP A 244 -42.05 6.44 -4.24
N GLU A 245 -43.30 6.87 -3.99
CA GLU A 245 -43.76 8.18 -4.44
C GLU A 245 -42.92 9.30 -3.80
N LYS A 246 -42.56 9.16 -2.52
CA LYS A 246 -41.68 10.11 -1.83
C LYS A 246 -40.27 10.13 -2.43
N ILE A 247 -39.68 8.97 -2.72
CA ILE A 247 -38.38 8.84 -3.40
C ILE A 247 -38.45 9.47 -4.79
N LYS A 248 -39.51 9.20 -5.54
CA LYS A 248 -39.72 9.76 -6.88
C LYS A 248 -39.78 11.28 -6.83
N GLU A 249 -40.46 11.88 -5.85
CA GLU A 249 -40.47 13.34 -5.65
C GLU A 249 -39.07 13.90 -5.41
N PHE A 250 -38.25 13.24 -4.57
CA PHE A 250 -36.89 13.71 -4.26
C PHE A 250 -36.01 13.86 -5.50
N TRP A 251 -36.19 12.98 -6.49
CA TRP A 251 -35.35 12.95 -7.67
C TRP A 251 -35.93 13.65 -8.89
N LYS A 252 -37.15 14.21 -8.82
CA LYS A 252 -37.78 14.92 -9.95
C LYS A 252 -36.90 16.02 -10.56
N ALA A 253 -36.13 16.72 -9.73
CA ALA A 253 -35.24 17.79 -10.15
C ALA A 253 -33.85 17.31 -10.60
N THR A 254 -33.63 15.99 -10.67
CA THR A 254 -32.33 15.38 -10.96
C THR A 254 -32.39 14.49 -12.20
N PRO A 255 -32.18 15.05 -13.41
CA PRO A 255 -32.21 14.31 -14.66
C PRO A 255 -31.21 13.13 -14.71
N GLU A 256 -30.08 13.22 -14.01
CA GLU A 256 -29.03 12.20 -13.98
C GLU A 256 -29.53 10.87 -13.41
N VAL A 257 -30.41 10.92 -12.40
CA VAL A 257 -31.00 9.72 -11.79
C VAL A 257 -31.92 9.04 -12.81
N TYR A 258 -32.73 9.80 -13.53
CA TYR A 258 -33.61 9.24 -14.56
C TYR A 258 -32.83 8.66 -15.74
N LYS A 259 -31.74 9.30 -16.17
CA LYS A 259 -30.85 8.76 -17.22
C LYS A 259 -30.18 7.46 -16.77
N ALA A 260 -29.74 7.39 -15.52
CA ALA A 260 -29.08 6.20 -14.98
C ALA A 260 -30.06 5.03 -14.80
N VAL A 261 -31.23 5.27 -14.19
CA VAL A 261 -32.21 4.23 -13.86
C VAL A 261 -33.04 3.83 -15.08
N GLY A 262 -33.38 4.79 -15.94
CA GLY A 262 -34.22 4.57 -17.11
C GLY A 262 -33.52 3.88 -18.29
N ASN A 263 -32.19 3.69 -18.22
CA ASN A 263 -31.34 3.15 -19.29
C ASN A 263 -31.49 3.87 -20.66
N ASN A 264 -31.98 5.12 -20.67
CA ASN A 264 -32.10 5.95 -21.87
C ASN A 264 -31.21 7.19 -21.73
N GLU A 265 -30.35 7.44 -22.73
CA GLU A 265 -29.51 8.64 -22.79
C GLU A 265 -30.34 9.90 -23.11
N GLU A 266 -31.54 9.72 -23.65
CA GLU A 266 -32.54 10.77 -23.83
C GLU A 266 -33.31 11.00 -22.52
N ALA A 267 -33.44 12.28 -22.13
CA ALA A 267 -34.06 12.69 -20.87
C ALA A 267 -35.51 12.19 -20.81
N VAL A 268 -35.72 11.10 -20.06
CA VAL A 268 -37.05 10.57 -19.80
C VAL A 268 -37.76 11.53 -18.84
N ASN A 269 -38.91 12.08 -19.27
CA ASN A 269 -39.81 12.81 -18.40
C ASN A 269 -40.13 11.96 -17.15
N SER A 270 -40.10 12.58 -15.97
CA SER A 270 -40.24 11.96 -14.63
C SER A 270 -41.50 11.10 -14.42
N SER A 271 -42.41 11.04 -15.40
CA SER A 271 -43.69 10.33 -15.35
C SER A 271 -43.60 8.83 -15.64
N THR A 272 -42.53 8.30 -16.26
CA THR A 272 -42.50 6.88 -16.71
C THR A 272 -41.64 5.93 -15.88
N LEU A 273 -40.87 6.42 -14.90
CA LEU A 273 -40.12 5.55 -14.00
C LEU A 273 -41.06 4.92 -12.98
N SER A 274 -41.16 3.59 -12.98
CA SER A 274 -41.91 2.82 -11.98
C SER A 274 -40.98 2.40 -10.83
N GLY A 275 -41.54 2.20 -9.63
CA GLY A 275 -40.74 1.75 -8.49
C GLY A 275 -40.16 0.35 -8.69
N ASP A 276 -40.77 -0.50 -9.51
CA ASP A 276 -40.20 -1.81 -9.87
C ASP A 276 -38.94 -1.66 -10.73
N LYS A 277 -38.95 -0.74 -11.70
CA LYS A 277 -37.76 -0.43 -12.51
C LYS A 277 -36.64 0.14 -11.65
N PHE A 278 -36.99 1.03 -10.74
CA PHE A 278 -36.05 1.58 -9.77
C PHE A 278 -35.43 0.51 -8.88
N ARG A 279 -36.26 -0.36 -8.29
CA ARG A 279 -35.80 -1.46 -7.43
C ARG A 279 -34.90 -2.41 -8.19
N GLY A 280 -35.33 -2.86 -9.37
CA GLY A 280 -34.54 -3.74 -10.22
C GLY A 280 -33.19 -3.11 -10.58
N TRP A 281 -33.18 -1.82 -10.95
CA TRP A 281 -31.94 -1.11 -11.23
C TRP A 281 -31.00 -1.05 -10.03
N CYS A 282 -31.52 -0.80 -8.82
CA CYS A 282 -30.72 -0.80 -7.60
C CYS A 282 -30.14 -2.18 -7.30
N GLU A 283 -30.96 -3.23 -7.34
CA GLU A 283 -30.52 -4.61 -7.09
C GLU A 283 -29.45 -5.07 -8.09
N ASP A 284 -29.63 -4.73 -9.37
CA ASP A 284 -28.68 -5.08 -10.43
C ASP A 284 -27.39 -4.27 -10.30
N THR A 285 -27.52 -2.95 -10.11
CA THR A 285 -26.37 -2.03 -10.04
C THR A 285 -25.48 -2.32 -8.85
N LEU A 286 -26.05 -2.60 -7.67
CA LEU A 286 -25.29 -2.91 -6.47
C LEU A 286 -24.43 -4.18 -6.63
N LYS A 287 -24.82 -5.12 -7.49
CA LYS A 287 -24.09 -6.35 -7.79
C LYS A 287 -23.03 -6.20 -8.89
N LYS A 288 -23.06 -5.12 -9.67
CA LYS A 288 -22.10 -4.89 -10.77
C LYS A 288 -20.67 -4.79 -10.25
N LYS A 289 -19.71 -5.22 -11.07
CA LYS A 289 -18.29 -5.06 -10.76
C LYS A 289 -17.90 -3.60 -10.97
N ILE A 290 -17.06 -3.05 -10.09
CA ILE A 290 -16.60 -1.66 -10.18
C ILE A 290 -15.86 -1.39 -11.50
N TYR A 291 -15.19 -2.42 -12.03
CA TYR A 291 -14.41 -2.32 -13.25
C TYR A 291 -15.23 -2.45 -14.55
N ASP A 292 -16.54 -2.71 -14.46
CA ASP A 292 -17.39 -2.78 -15.64
C ASP A 292 -17.52 -1.38 -16.29
N PRO A 293 -17.74 -1.31 -17.62
CA PRO A 293 -17.83 -0.04 -18.34
C PRO A 293 -18.85 0.91 -17.72
N LYS A 294 -18.46 2.18 -17.53
CA LYS A 294 -19.26 3.26 -16.92
C LYS A 294 -19.66 3.04 -15.44
N VAL A 295 -19.36 1.90 -14.81
CA VAL A 295 -19.87 1.62 -13.44
C VAL A 295 -19.26 2.56 -12.40
N TYR A 296 -17.94 2.67 -12.32
CA TYR A 296 -17.30 3.53 -11.31
C TYR A 296 -17.69 5.02 -11.44
N LYS A 297 -17.64 5.59 -12.65
CA LYS A 297 -17.86 7.05 -12.87
C LYS A 297 -19.34 7.44 -12.94
N ARG A 298 -20.27 6.48 -13.07
CA ARG A 298 -21.70 6.76 -13.21
C ARG A 298 -22.53 5.95 -12.23
N ASP A 299 -22.61 4.64 -12.44
CA ASP A 299 -23.57 3.80 -11.73
C ASP A 299 -23.32 3.77 -10.22
N TYR A 300 -22.06 3.66 -9.78
CA TYR A 300 -21.69 3.73 -8.36
C TYR A 300 -22.05 5.07 -7.73
N LEU A 301 -21.72 6.19 -8.40
CA LEU A 301 -21.99 7.53 -7.90
C LEU A 301 -23.48 7.81 -7.75
N VAL A 302 -24.31 7.26 -8.62
CA VAL A 302 -25.77 7.36 -8.52
C VAL A 302 -26.29 6.41 -7.45
N ALA A 303 -25.89 5.14 -7.47
CA ALA A 303 -26.41 4.11 -6.57
C ALA A 303 -26.17 4.41 -5.09
N LYS A 304 -25.02 4.99 -4.73
CA LYS A 304 -24.72 5.35 -3.34
C LYS A 304 -25.71 6.35 -2.74
N VAL A 305 -26.29 7.21 -3.58
CA VAL A 305 -27.23 8.25 -3.17
C VAL A 305 -28.68 7.81 -3.36
N VAL A 306 -28.94 7.04 -4.41
CA VAL A 306 -30.29 6.72 -4.87
C VAL A 306 -30.81 5.42 -4.27
N CYS A 307 -29.96 4.42 -4.06
CA CYS A 307 -30.37 3.11 -3.55
C CYS A 307 -30.36 3.00 -2.02
N VAL A 308 -30.12 4.11 -1.30
CA VAL A 308 -30.07 4.15 0.18
C VAL A 308 -31.46 4.29 0.79
N GLU A 309 -31.65 3.94 2.06
CA GLU A 309 -32.91 4.16 2.79
C GLU A 309 -33.50 5.57 2.59
N GLN A 310 -34.82 5.65 2.38
CA GLN A 310 -35.57 6.87 2.06
C GLN A 310 -35.29 8.02 3.02
N LYS A 311 -35.21 7.76 4.32
CA LYS A 311 -34.91 8.79 5.33
C LYS A 311 -33.57 9.49 5.06
N VAL A 312 -32.60 8.73 4.54
CA VAL A 312 -31.27 9.24 4.17
C VAL A 312 -31.38 10.04 2.88
N GLN A 313 -32.12 9.53 1.88
CA GLN A 313 -32.38 10.26 0.64
C GLN A 313 -33.01 11.63 0.90
N ASN A 314 -34.01 11.71 1.79
CA ASN A 314 -34.67 12.96 2.18
C ASN A 314 -33.67 13.97 2.78
N ASN A 315 -32.72 13.50 3.59
CA ASN A 315 -31.68 14.36 4.14
C ASN A 315 -30.69 14.79 3.05
N LEU A 316 -30.36 13.92 2.10
CA LEU A 316 -29.43 14.21 1.01
C LEU A 316 -29.99 15.18 -0.01
N THR A 317 -31.31 15.23 -0.24
CA THR A 317 -31.94 16.17 -1.20
C THR A 317 -32.14 17.57 -0.66
N THR A 318 -32.04 17.76 0.66
CA THR A 318 -31.98 19.11 1.26
C THR A 318 -30.62 19.80 1.08
N LYS A 319 -29.60 19.04 0.68
CA LYS A 319 -28.32 19.53 0.15
C LYS A 319 -28.33 19.26 -1.36
N SER A 320 -27.74 20.09 -2.22
CA SER A 320 -27.89 19.80 -3.65
C SER A 320 -27.18 18.48 -4.02
N LEU A 321 -27.76 17.66 -4.90
CA LEU A 321 -27.09 16.44 -5.37
C LEU A 321 -25.75 16.78 -6.03
N GLN A 322 -25.64 17.94 -6.69
CA GLN A 322 -24.38 18.42 -7.26
C GLN A 322 -23.32 18.70 -6.19
N GLU A 323 -23.70 19.22 -5.01
CA GLU A 323 -22.79 19.39 -3.88
C GLU A 323 -22.35 18.04 -3.31
N SER A 324 -23.29 17.09 -3.20
CA SER A 324 -23.02 15.73 -2.71
C SER A 324 -22.18 14.89 -3.69
N LEU A 325 -22.33 15.12 -4.99
CA LEU A 325 -21.52 14.49 -6.04
C LEU A 325 -20.13 15.12 -6.14
N LYS A 326 -20.00 16.45 -6.04
CA LYS A 326 -18.70 17.15 -6.03
C LYS A 326 -17.88 16.83 -4.78
N SER A 327 -18.49 16.85 -3.60
CA SER A 327 -17.78 16.50 -2.35
C SER A 327 -17.26 15.07 -2.32
N SER A 328 -17.83 14.19 -3.14
CA SER A 328 -17.47 12.77 -3.23
C SER A 328 -16.65 12.39 -4.46
N SER A 329 -16.33 13.35 -5.34
CA SER A 329 -15.30 13.22 -6.38
C SER A 329 -13.96 13.83 -5.96
N GLU A 330 -13.95 14.62 -4.89
CA GLU A 330 -12.76 15.31 -4.35
C GLU A 330 -12.20 14.65 -3.07
N SER A 331 -12.77 13.51 -2.63
CA SER A 331 -12.30 12.69 -1.51
C SER A 331 -11.79 11.32 -1.99
#